data_AF-A0A509GJ53-F1
#
_entry.id   AF-A0A509GJ53-F1
#
_cell.length_a   1.000
_cell.length_b   1.000
_cell.length_c   1.000
_cell.angle_alpha   90.00
_cell.angle_beta   90.00
_cell.angle_gamma   90.00
#
_symmetry.space_group_name_H-M   'P 1'
#
loop_
_entity.id
_entity.type
_entity.pdbx_description
1 polymer ?
#
loop_
_entity_poly.entity_id
_entity_poly.type
_entity_poly.pdbx_seq_one_letter_code
_entity_poly.pdbx_strand_id
1 'polypeptide(L)' 'AAGKTTILYKLKLGEIVTTIPTIGFNVETVEYKNIQFTVWDVGGQDKIRPLWRHYFQNTQGIIFVVDSNDR' A
#
# COMPACT_ATOMS: atom_id res chain seq x y z
N ALA A 1 2.54 -10.38 8.73
CA ALA A 1 1.82 -9.13 8.35
C ALA A 1 2.66 -8.34 7.34
N ALA A 2 2.15 -8.02 6.15
CA ALA A 2 3.00 -7.74 4.98
C ALA A 2 3.85 -6.46 4.95
N GLY A 3 3.54 -5.39 5.70
CA GLY A 3 4.35 -4.15 5.69
C GLY A 3 4.07 -3.13 4.57
N LYS A 4 2.91 -3.19 3.90
CA LYS A 4 2.53 -2.29 2.79
C LYS A 4 2.61 -0.79 3.14
N THR A 5 1.99 -0.40 4.26
CA THR A 5 1.93 1.00 4.70
C THR A 5 3.31 1.55 5.06
N THR A 6 4.18 0.71 5.61
CA THR A 6 5.58 1.08 5.88
C THR A 6 6.34 1.39 4.59
N ILE A 7 6.15 0.58 3.54
CA ILE A 7 6.76 0.83 2.22
C ILE A 7 6.21 2.14 1.62
N LEU A 8 4.90 2.37 1.69
CA LEU A 8 4.27 3.57 1.16
C LEU A 8 4.88 4.85 1.76
N TYR A 9 4.93 4.93 3.08
CA TYR A 9 5.47 6.12 3.75
C TYR A 9 6.98 6.24 3.61
N LYS A 10 7.70 5.13 3.49
CA LYS A 10 9.13 5.19 3.15
C LYS A 10 9.37 5.81 1.78
N LEU A 11 8.53 5.50 0.79
CA LEU A 11 8.60 6.11 -0.54
C LEU A 11 8.15 7.57 -0.55
N LYS A 12 7.09 7.89 0.21
CA LYS A 12 6.50 9.24 0.26
C LYS A 12 7.33 10.24 1.06
N LEU A 13 7.81 9.84 2.23
CA LEU A 13 8.44 10.72 3.21
C LEU A 13 9.95 10.50 3.34
N GLY A 14 10.46 9.37 2.84
CA GLY A 14 11.87 8.99 3.04
C GLY A 14 12.16 8.41 4.43
N GLU A 15 11.17 8.25 5.30
CA GLU A 15 11.31 7.84 6.70
C GLU A 15 10.53 6.56 7.02
N ILE A 16 10.95 5.85 8.08
CA ILE A 16 10.20 4.72 8.63
C ILE A 16 9.29 5.27 9.72
N VAL A 17 7.99 5.27 9.46
CA VAL A 17 6.98 5.70 10.43
C VAL A 17 6.37 4.50 11.14
N THR A 18 6.02 4.67 12.41
CA THR A 18 5.22 3.68 13.15
C THR A 18 3.83 3.62 12.54
N THR A 19 3.42 2.44 12.06
CA THR A 19 2.11 2.23 11.42
C THR A 19 1.18 1.42 12.30
N ILE A 20 -0.12 1.73 12.24
CA ILE A 20 -1.19 0.87 12.76
C ILE A 20 -1.81 0.06 11.62
N PRO A 21 -2.52 -1.06 11.88
CA PRO A 21 -3.22 -1.80 10.84
C PRO A 21 -4.18 -0.89 10.05
N THR A 22 -4.00 -0.79 8.74
CA THR A 22 -4.86 0.03 7.88
C THR A 22 -6.29 -0.49 7.90
N ILE A 23 -7.23 0.40 8.25
CA ILE A 23 -8.66 0.20 8.11
C ILE A 23 -9.08 0.93 6.84
N GLY A 24 -9.58 0.21 5.84
CA GLY A 24 -9.90 0.80 4.54
C GLY A 24 -8.65 0.95 3.66
N PHE A 25 -8.22 2.19 3.42
CA PHE A 25 -7.13 2.49 2.47
C PHE A 25 -6.40 3.81 2.81
N ASN A 26 -5.15 3.93 2.35
CA ASN A 26 -4.41 5.19 2.26
C ASN A 26 -4.17 5.53 0.78
N VAL A 27 -4.12 6.81 0.44
CA VAL A 27 -3.78 7.29 -0.91
C VAL A 27 -2.68 8.32 -0.80
N GLU A 28 -1.56 8.06 -1.46
CA GLU A 28 -0.45 9.00 -1.50
C GLU A 28 0.08 9.14 -2.91
N THR A 29 0.41 10.37 -3.29
CA THR A 29 1.14 10.66 -4.52
C THR A 29 2.63 10.65 -4.21
N VAL A 30 3.35 9.71 -4.82
CA VAL A 30 4.80 9.50 -4.66
C VAL A 30 5.52 10.01 -5.90
N GLU A 31 6.69 10.60 -5.69
CA GLU A 31 7.60 11.00 -6.76
C GLU A 31 8.89 10.17 -6.68
N TYR A 32 9.27 9.54 -7.78
CA TYR A 32 10.51 8.78 -7.88
C TYR A 32 11.11 8.94 -9.27
N LYS A 33 12.37 9.39 -9.34
CA LYS A 33 13.12 9.57 -10.61
C LYS A 33 12.33 10.38 -11.66
N ASN A 34 11.77 11.53 -11.25
CA ASN A 34 10.96 12.43 -12.09
C ASN A 34 9.66 11.80 -12.62
N ILE A 35 9.20 10.70 -12.03
CA ILE A 35 7.90 10.09 -12.33
C ILE A 35 7.03 10.22 -11.09
N GLN A 36 5.81 10.69 -11.29
CA GLN A 36 4.80 10.78 -10.26
C GLN A 36 3.77 9.67 -10.44
N PHE A 37 3.42 8.98 -9.35
CA PHE A 37 2.36 7.97 -9.35
C PHE A 37 1.55 8.02 -8.06
N THR A 38 0.24 7.80 -8.20
CA THR A 38 -0.69 7.72 -7.08
C THR A 38 -0.78 6.27 -6.61
N VAL A 39 -0.38 6.02 -5.37
CA VAL A 39 -0.42 4.69 -4.75
C VAL A 39 -1.63 4.58 -3.83
N TRP A 40 -2.38 3.49 -3.98
CA TRP A 40 -3.49 3.12 -3.11
C TRP A 40 -3.05 1.95 -2.21
N ASP A 41 -2.71 2.21 -0.95
CA ASP A 41 -2.45 1.15 0.04
C ASP A 41 -3.76 0.67 0.62
N VAL A 42 -4.22 -0.50 0.18
CA VAL A 42 -5.49 -1.09 0.62
C VAL A 42 -5.24 -2.04 1.78
N GLY A 43 -6.05 -1.92 2.84
CA GLY A 43 -5.95 -2.78 4.01
C GLY A 43 -6.10 -4.26 3.65
N GLY A 44 -5.31 -5.11 4.33
CA GLY A 44 -5.16 -6.52 3.99
C GLY A 44 -5.85 -7.51 4.92
N GLN A 45 -6.62 -7.03 5.90
CA GLN A 45 -7.34 -7.89 6.85
C GLN A 45 -8.44 -8.67 6.11
N ASP A 46 -8.68 -9.93 6.49
CA ASP A 46 -9.59 -10.81 5.75
C ASP A 46 -10.99 -10.22 5.57
N LYS A 47 -11.49 -9.50 6.58
CA LYS A 47 -12.80 -8.84 6.54
C LYS A 47 -12.93 -7.75 5.46
N ILE A 48 -11.81 -7.13 5.07
CA ILE A 48 -11.80 -6.01 4.11
C ILE A 48 -11.20 -6.37 2.75
N ARG A 49 -10.57 -7.54 2.60
CA ARG A 49 -10.08 -8.05 1.29
C ARG A 49 -11.14 -8.03 0.18
N PRO A 50 -12.44 -8.34 0.44
CA PRO A 50 -13.46 -8.22 -0.60
C PRO A 50 -13.62 -6.82 -1.19
N LEU A 51 -13.16 -5.76 -0.49
CA LEU A 51 -13.21 -4.39 -0.98
C LEU A 51 -12.14 -4.08 -2.03
N TRP A 52 -11.12 -4.93 -2.19
CA TRP A 52 -10.05 -4.73 -3.17
C TRP A 52 -10.56 -4.54 -4.59
N ARG A 53 -11.68 -5.20 -4.93
CA ARG A 53 -12.33 -5.10 -6.23
C ARG A 53 -12.72 -3.68 -6.65
N HIS A 54 -12.94 -2.79 -5.68
CA HIS A 54 -13.28 -1.39 -5.94
C HIS A 54 -12.09 -0.57 -6.46
N TYR A 55 -10.87 -1.10 -6.37
CA TYR A 55 -9.64 -0.44 -6.80
C TYR A 55 -9.04 -1.06 -8.07
N PHE A 56 -9.71 -2.01 -8.72
CA PHE A 56 -9.18 -2.69 -9.90
C PHE A 56 -9.30 -1.84 -11.17
N GLN A 57 -10.41 -1.14 -11.34
CA GLN A 57 -10.64 -0.32 -12.53
C GLN A 57 -9.60 0.81 -12.60
N ASN A 58 -9.02 1.00 -13.78
CA ASN A 58 -8.00 2.01 -14.07
C ASN A 58 -6.66 1.88 -13.31
N THR A 59 -6.44 0.77 -12.59
CA THR A 59 -5.13 0.49 -11.99
C THR A 59 -4.10 0.13 -13.07
N GLN A 60 -2.98 0.85 -13.08
CA GLN A 60 -1.91 0.68 -14.08
C GLN A 60 -0.88 -0.39 -13.69
N GLY A 61 -0.78 -0.72 -12.40
CA GLY A 61 0.17 -1.70 -11.89
C GLY A 61 -0.17 -2.14 -10.47
N ILE A 62 0.27 -3.34 -10.11
CA ILE A 62 0.00 -3.94 -8.80
C ILE A 62 1.33 -4.23 -8.11
N ILE A 63 1.43 -3.80 -6.85
CA ILE A 63 2.51 -4.20 -5.95
C ILE A 63 1.89 -5.12 -4.90
N PHE A 64 2.20 -6.41 -4.99
CA PHE A 64 1.75 -7.40 -4.02
C PHE A 64 2.87 -7.71 -3.03
N VAL A 65 2.67 -7.30 -1.77
CA VAL A 65 3.69 -7.42 -0.72
C VAL A 65 3.44 -8.67 0.09
N VAL A 66 4.48 -9.49 0.26
CA VAL A 66 4.46 -10.73 1.04
C VAL A 66 5.49 -10.63 2.15
N ASP A 67 5.09 -10.93 3.38
CA ASP A 67 6.01 -11.08 4.50
C ASP A 67 6.73 -12.42 4.35
N SER A 68 8.03 -12.39 4.05
CA SER A 68 8.83 -13.58 3.76
C SER A 68 9.12 -14.44 4.99
N ASN A 69 8.83 -13.93 6.20
CA ASN A 69 8.99 -14.66 7.45
C ASN A 69 7.64 -15.16 8.02
N ASP A 70 6.52 -14.80 7.38
CA ASP A 70 5.19 -15.30 7.72
C ASP A 70 5.09 -16.77 7.25
N ARG A 71 4.89 -17.69 8.19
CA ARG A 71 4.84 -19.14 7.96
C ARG A 71 3.40 -19.64 7.87
#